data_AF-A0A915ULI1-F1
#
_entry.id   AF-A0A915ULI1-F1
#
_cell.length_a   1.000
_cell.length_b   1.000
_cell.length_c   1.000
_cell.angle_alpha   90.00
_cell.angle_beta   90.00
_cell.angle_gamma   90.00
#
_symmetry.space_group_name_H-M   'P 1'
#
loop_
_entity.id
_entity.type
_entity.pdbx_description
1 polymer ?
#
loop_
_entity_poly.entity_id
_entity_poly.type
_entity_poly.pdbx_seq_one_letter_code
_entity_poly.pdbx_strand_id
1 'polypeptide(L)'
;MSEIPNPFYLASKESYALSQPRRCFPIRRVATDKRSDLLLVRIDPPLIGQAFGLGAKDIEYLVLAPRHESVSLFPVSEWPAHVHVARILRDAPETRGYLEPSELEEIGWGEIYPDQASALVDNSDVKTL
;
A
#
# COMPACT_ATOMS: atom_id res chain seq x y z
N MET A 1 9.72 2.48 20.75
CA MET A 1 9.64 1.65 19.52
C MET A 1 8.35 2.04 18.84
N SER A 2 8.38 2.53 17.59
CA SER A 2 7.13 2.88 16.89
C SER A 2 6.37 1.59 16.57
N GLU A 3 5.10 1.53 16.96
CA GLU A 3 4.24 0.36 16.81
C GLU A 3 3.79 0.21 15.34
N ILE A 4 3.79 -1.02 14.83
CA ILE A 4 3.23 -1.35 13.52
C ILE A 4 1.70 -1.22 13.62
N PRO A 5 1.01 -0.60 12.64
CA PRO A 5 -0.43 -0.44 12.71
C PRO A 5 -1.17 -1.77 12.67
N ASN A 6 -2.40 -1.79 13.19
CA ASN A 6 -3.33 -2.90 13.00
C ASN A 6 -3.68 -3.09 11.51
N PRO A 7 -4.18 -4.27 11.10
CA PRO A 7 -4.68 -4.48 9.74
C PRO A 7 -5.71 -3.43 9.33
N PHE A 8 -5.60 -2.94 8.09
CA PHE A 8 -6.42 -1.89 7.52
C PHE A 8 -6.81 -2.23 6.07
N TYR A 9 -7.48 -1.33 5.37
CA TYR A 9 -7.88 -1.52 3.97
C TYR A 9 -7.26 -0.47 3.07
N LEU A 10 -6.78 -0.86 1.89
CA LEU A 10 -6.27 0.03 0.84
C LEU A 10 -7.26 0.03 -0.33
N ALA A 11 -7.62 1.21 -0.82
CA ALA A 11 -8.37 1.39 -2.05
C ALA A 11 -7.85 2.63 -2.79
N SER A 12 -8.26 2.82 -4.03
CA SER A 12 -7.91 3.99 -4.82
C SER A 12 -9.03 4.36 -5.77
N LYS A 13 -9.37 5.65 -5.78
CA LYS A 13 -10.29 6.23 -6.77
C LYS A 13 -9.64 6.44 -8.13
N GLU A 14 -8.31 6.53 -8.17
CA GLU A 14 -7.54 6.90 -9.37
C GLU A 14 -6.90 5.70 -10.07
N SER A 15 -6.66 4.60 -9.34
CA SER A 15 -6.01 3.39 -9.87
C SER A 15 -7.00 2.25 -10.05
N TYR A 16 -7.25 1.85 -11.30
CA TYR A 16 -8.13 0.72 -11.62
C TYR A 16 -7.74 -0.57 -10.89
N ALA A 17 -6.44 -0.83 -10.74
CA ALA A 17 -5.91 -2.02 -10.05
C ALA A 17 -6.27 -2.05 -8.55
N LEU A 18 -6.47 -0.87 -7.95
CA LEU A 18 -6.77 -0.65 -6.54
C LEU A 18 -8.21 -0.15 -6.31
N SER A 19 -9.07 -0.17 -7.34
CA SER A 19 -10.47 0.29 -7.27
C SER A 19 -11.35 -0.51 -6.31
N GLN A 20 -10.95 -1.75 -6.00
CA GLN A 20 -11.60 -2.57 -4.98
C GLN A 20 -10.76 -2.58 -3.70
N PRO A 21 -11.38 -2.39 -2.51
CA PRO A 21 -10.66 -2.43 -1.25
C PRO A 21 -9.94 -3.76 -1.03
N ARG A 22 -8.67 -3.68 -0.65
CA ARG A 22 -7.81 -4.81 -0.31
C ARG A 22 -7.43 -4.72 1.15
N ARG A 23 -7.60 -5.82 1.87
CA ARG A 23 -7.12 -5.91 3.24
C ARG A 23 -5.60 -5.92 3.22
N CYS A 24 -5.01 -5.02 4.00
CA CYS A 24 -3.58 -4.91 4.20
C CYS A 24 -3.23 -5.53 5.56
N PHE A 25 -2.23 -6.40 5.55
CA PHE A 25 -1.61 -6.97 6.74
C PHE A 25 -0.22 -6.34 6.91
N PRO A 26 -0.09 -5.34 7.80
CA PRO A 26 1.19 -4.72 8.11
C PRO A 26 2.22 -5.74 8.57
N ILE A 27 3.41 -5.72 7.95
CA ILE A 27 4.49 -6.66 8.24
C ILE A 27 5.57 -5.94 9.07
N ARG A 28 6.11 -4.86 8.51
CA ARG A 28 7.19 -4.09 9.14
C ARG A 28 7.38 -2.73 8.51
N ARG A 29 8.07 -1.88 9.25
CA ARG A 29 8.70 -0.67 8.74
C ARG A 29 9.90 -1.05 7.87
N VAL A 30 10.01 -0.41 6.71
CA VAL A 30 11.12 -0.56 5.78
C VAL A 30 11.76 0.80 5.56
N ALA A 31 13.07 0.81 5.38
CA ALA A 31 13.82 2.01 5.02
C ALA A 31 14.45 1.88 3.62
N THR A 32 14.74 3.03 3.04
CA THR A 32 15.63 3.25 1.91
C THR A 32 16.69 4.27 2.33
N ASP A 33 17.60 4.61 1.44
CA ASP A 33 18.55 5.72 1.58
C ASP A 33 17.86 7.09 1.81
N LYS A 34 16.68 7.29 1.24
CA LYS A 34 15.93 8.56 1.25
C LYS A 34 14.87 8.65 2.34
N ARG A 35 14.28 7.51 2.73
CA ARG A 35 13.10 7.46 3.60
C ARG A 35 13.20 6.31 4.57
N SER A 36 12.76 6.53 5.80
CA SER A 36 12.74 5.48 6.83
C SER A 36 11.33 5.12 7.27
N ASP A 37 10.30 5.70 6.68
CA ASP A 37 8.90 5.69 7.10
C ASP A 37 8.00 4.89 6.15
N LEU A 38 8.55 3.90 5.46
CA LEU A 38 7.80 3.05 4.54
C LEU A 38 7.20 1.87 5.28
N LEU A 39 5.99 1.47 4.89
CA LEU A 39 5.31 0.32 5.46
C LEU A 39 5.22 -0.81 4.43
N LEU A 40 5.83 -1.95 4.74
CA LEU A 40 5.62 -3.18 3.98
C LEU A 40 4.33 -3.86 4.46
N VAL A 41 3.45 -4.16 3.51
CA VAL A 41 2.19 -4.85 3.75
C VAL A 41 2.06 -6.05 2.81
N ARG A 42 1.41 -7.11 3.30
CA ARG A 42 0.79 -8.12 2.44
C ARG A 42 -0.64 -7.70 2.14
N ILE A 43 -1.11 -7.88 0.91
CA ILE A 43 -2.47 -7.55 0.50
C ILE A 43 -3.31 -8.79 0.21
N ASP A 44 -4.61 -8.68 0.43
CA ASP A 44 -5.63 -9.66 0.08
C ASP A 44 -6.92 -8.97 -0.39
N PRO A 45 -7.46 -9.26 -1.58
CA PRO A 45 -6.87 -10.12 -2.61
C PRO A 45 -5.54 -9.55 -3.17
N PRO A 46 -4.71 -10.36 -3.85
CA PRO A 46 -3.50 -9.87 -4.50
C PRO A 46 -3.82 -9.08 -5.79
N LEU A 47 -2.87 -8.27 -6.27
CA LEU A 47 -3.01 -7.60 -7.57
C LEU A 47 -2.59 -8.56 -8.69
N ILE A 48 -3.34 -8.55 -9.79
CA ILE A 48 -3.01 -9.32 -10.99
C ILE A 48 -1.75 -8.73 -11.62
N GLY A 49 -0.65 -9.48 -11.63
CA GLY A 49 0.64 -8.96 -12.06
C GLY A 49 0.82 -8.83 -13.58
N GLN A 50 -0.11 -9.36 -14.39
CA GLN A 50 -0.10 -9.22 -15.86
C GLN A 50 -0.05 -7.76 -16.29
N ALA A 51 -0.84 -6.90 -15.64
CA ALA A 51 -0.87 -5.46 -15.92
C ALA A 51 0.46 -4.75 -15.62
N PHE A 52 1.35 -5.40 -14.87
CA PHE A 52 2.66 -4.90 -14.47
C PHE A 52 3.81 -5.69 -15.11
N GLY A 53 3.56 -6.51 -16.14
CA GLY A 53 4.59 -7.26 -16.84
C GLY A 53 5.14 -8.49 -16.11
N LEU A 54 4.45 -8.99 -15.08
CA LEU A 54 4.86 -10.17 -14.29
C LEU A 54 4.33 -11.50 -14.85
N GLY A 55 3.62 -11.47 -15.99
CA GLY A 55 2.97 -12.65 -16.55
C GLY A 55 1.96 -13.22 -15.56
N ALA A 56 2.03 -14.53 -15.29
CA ALA A 56 1.09 -15.22 -14.41
C ALA A 56 1.36 -15.04 -12.90
N LYS A 57 2.36 -14.24 -12.52
CA LYS A 57 2.66 -13.99 -11.09
C LYS A 57 1.82 -12.82 -10.60
N ASP A 58 1.20 -12.98 -9.44
CA ASP A 58 0.48 -11.92 -8.76
C ASP A 58 1.40 -11.10 -7.84
N ILE A 59 0.94 -9.90 -7.46
CA ILE A 59 1.62 -9.03 -6.48
C ILE A 59 0.90 -9.18 -5.15
N GLU A 60 1.56 -9.83 -4.21
CA GLU A 60 1.05 -10.06 -2.85
C GLU A 60 1.55 -9.03 -1.84
N TYR A 61 2.66 -8.37 -2.14
CA TYR A 61 3.33 -7.44 -1.25
C TYR A 61 3.46 -6.06 -1.88
N LEU A 62 3.19 -5.04 -1.07
CA LEU A 62 3.31 -3.65 -1.45
C LEU A 62 4.09 -2.87 -0.40
N VAL A 63 4.76 -1.81 -0.84
CA VAL A 63 5.32 -0.79 0.03
C VAL A 63 4.44 0.45 -0.06
N LEU A 64 4.01 0.93 1.10
CA LEU A 64 3.21 2.13 1.27
C LEU A 64 4.07 3.24 1.85
N ALA A 65 3.87 4.45 1.35
CA ALA A 65 4.58 5.63 1.80
C ALA A 65 3.57 6.76 2.02
N PRO A 66 3.53 7.45 3.17
CA PRO A 66 2.66 8.61 3.34
C PRO A 66 2.96 9.65 2.25
N ARG A 67 1.88 10.19 1.67
CA ARG A 67 1.93 11.20 0.60
C ARG A 67 2.25 12.60 1.12
N HIS A 68 1.84 12.89 2.36
CA HIS A 68 2.02 14.19 3.00
C HIS A 68 2.97 14.06 4.20
N GLU A 69 3.86 15.04 4.39
CA GLU A 69 4.89 15.01 5.45
C GLU A 69 4.31 14.97 6.87
N SER A 70 3.09 15.50 7.07
CA SER A 70 2.40 15.50 8.36
C SER A 70 1.74 14.15 8.71
N VAL A 71 1.71 13.19 7.80
CA VAL A 71 1.03 11.91 7.96
C VAL A 71 2.00 10.83 8.37
N SER A 72 1.71 10.14 9.48
CA SER A 72 2.45 8.98 9.95
C SER A 72 1.68 7.70 9.64
N LEU A 73 2.40 6.61 9.34
CA LEU A 73 1.87 5.24 9.32
C LEU A 73 2.25 4.45 10.59
N PHE A 74 2.98 5.06 11.53
CA PHE A 74 3.54 4.40 12.72
C PHE A 74 3.34 5.21 14.02
N PRO A 75 2.13 5.20 14.63
CA PRO A 75 0.88 4.63 14.13
C PRO A 75 0.26 5.51 13.03
N VAL A 76 -0.83 5.03 12.41
CA VAL A 76 -1.59 5.83 11.43
C VAL A 76 -2.18 7.05 12.12
N SER A 77 -1.83 8.25 11.65
CA SER A 77 -2.20 9.51 12.29
C SER A 77 -3.59 10.04 11.90
N GLU A 78 -4.11 9.64 10.75
CA GLU A 78 -5.41 10.09 10.22
C GLU A 78 -6.06 9.01 9.34
N TRP A 79 -7.38 9.12 9.17
CA TRP A 79 -8.16 8.22 8.31
C TRP A 79 -9.21 9.01 7.52
N PRO A 80 -9.34 8.82 6.20
CA PRO A 80 -8.39 8.09 5.35
C PRO A 80 -7.02 8.77 5.32
N ALA A 81 -5.96 7.98 5.09
CA ALA A 81 -4.61 8.53 4.86
C ALA A 81 -4.17 8.26 3.41
N HIS A 82 -3.68 9.29 2.74
CA HIS A 82 -3.20 9.18 1.36
C HIS A 82 -1.77 8.62 1.30
N VAL A 83 -1.56 7.62 0.45
CA VAL A 83 -0.29 6.91 0.32
C VAL A 83 0.14 6.76 -1.14
N HIS A 84 1.46 6.80 -1.36
CA HIS A 84 2.08 6.21 -2.54
C HIS A 84 2.11 4.69 -2.40
N VAL A 85 1.87 3.99 -3.50
CA VAL A 85 1.85 2.53 -3.56
C VAL A 85 2.93 2.07 -4.52
N ALA A 86 3.86 1.26 -4.04
CA ALA A 86 4.93 0.68 -4.84
C ALA A 86 4.93 -0.84 -4.76
N ARG A 87 5.24 -1.50 -5.88
CA ARG A 87 5.59 -2.93 -5.91
C ARG A 87 7.08 -3.12 -5.64
N ILE A 88 7.43 -4.28 -5.12
CA ILE A 88 8.83 -4.68 -4.92
C ILE A 88 9.29 -5.53 -6.10
N LEU A 89 10.44 -5.20 -6.68
CA LEU A 89 11.02 -5.89 -7.85
C LEU A 89 11.90 -7.09 -7.48
N ARG A 90 11.92 -7.47 -6.20
CA ARG A 90 12.77 -8.51 -5.63
C ARG A 90 11.94 -9.56 -4.92
N ASP A 91 12.44 -10.79 -4.94
CA ASP A 91 11.84 -11.91 -4.21
C ASP A 91 12.01 -11.76 -2.68
N ALA A 92 11.15 -12.45 -1.93
CA ALA A 92 11.13 -12.52 -0.46
C ALA A 92 11.20 -11.15 0.27
N PRO A 93 10.39 -10.14 -0.12
CA PRO A 93 10.44 -8.80 0.45
C PRO A 93 10.16 -8.76 1.97
N GLU A 94 9.38 -9.70 2.48
CA GLU A 94 9.04 -9.83 3.91
C GLU A 94 10.25 -10.06 4.80
N THR A 95 11.36 -10.58 4.27
CA THR A 95 12.59 -10.82 5.03
C THR A 95 13.48 -9.59 5.16
N ARG A 96 13.15 -8.48 4.47
CA ARG A 96 14.02 -7.33 4.32
C ARG A 96 13.52 -6.13 5.13
N GLY A 97 14.42 -5.52 5.90
CA GLY A 97 14.16 -4.24 6.60
C GLY A 97 14.61 -3.00 5.81
N TYR A 98 15.32 -3.22 4.71
CA TYR A 98 15.87 -2.19 3.85
C TYR A 98 15.71 -2.57 2.37
N LEU A 99 15.32 -1.61 1.54
CA LEU A 99 15.18 -1.72 0.10
C LEU A 99 15.91 -0.58 -0.59
N GLU A 100 16.58 -0.86 -1.70
CA GLU A 100 17.10 0.19 -2.56
C GLU A 100 15.95 0.86 -3.34
N PRO A 101 16.01 2.16 -3.64
CA PRO A 101 14.98 2.81 -4.48
C PRO A 101 14.77 2.12 -5.83
N SER A 102 15.83 1.55 -6.42
CA SER A 102 15.74 0.80 -7.69
C SER A 102 15.04 -0.55 -7.55
N GLU A 103 14.77 -1.02 -6.33
CA GLU A 103 14.00 -2.24 -6.06
C GLU A 103 12.50 -1.95 -5.86
N LEU A 104 12.11 -0.69 -5.95
CA LEU A 104 10.74 -0.23 -5.82
C LEU A 104 10.28 0.39 -7.14
N GLU A 105 9.05 0.07 -7.53
CA GLU A 105 8.39 0.71 -8.66
C GLU A 105 7.03 1.22 -8.21
N GLU A 106 6.82 2.53 -8.31
CA GLU A 106 5.54 3.16 -7.99
C GLU A 106 4.47 2.73 -9.01
N ILE A 107 3.38 2.19 -8.51
CA ILE A 107 2.26 1.68 -9.31
C ILE A 107 0.99 2.54 -9.19
N GLY A 108 1.03 3.57 -8.35
CA GLY A 108 -0.03 4.56 -8.21
C GLY A 108 -0.16 5.11 -6.79
N TRP A 109 -1.27 5.80 -6.54
CA TRP A 109 -1.64 6.33 -5.24
C TRP A 109 -2.93 5.69 -4.74
N GLY A 110 -3.18 5.77 -3.45
CA GLY A 110 -4.44 5.36 -2.86
C GLY A 110 -4.64 5.90 -1.47
N GLU A 111 -5.70 5.43 -0.85
CA GLU A 111 -6.14 5.79 0.48
C GLU A 111 -6.20 4.52 1.34
N ILE A 112 -5.73 4.63 2.58
CA ILE A 112 -5.93 3.60 3.58
C ILE A 112 -7.07 3.96 4.53
N TYR A 113 -7.80 2.94 4.99
CA TYR A 113 -9.01 3.04 5.81
C TYR A 113 -8.96 2.06 6.99
N PRO A 114 -9.54 2.40 8.15
CA PRO A 114 -9.50 1.52 9.32
C PRO A 114 -10.30 0.23 9.12
N ASP A 115 -11.32 0.25 8.25
CA ASP A 115 -12.20 -0.87 7.96
C ASP A 115 -12.69 -0.88 6.49
N GLN A 116 -13.25 -2.01 6.06
CA GLN A 116 -13.70 -2.22 4.68
C GLN A 116 -14.91 -1.35 4.31
N ALA A 117 -15.82 -1.11 5.25
CA ALA A 117 -17.04 -0.35 4.97
C ALA A 117 -16.68 1.11 4.65
N SER A 118 -15.78 1.70 5.43
CA SER A 118 -15.20 3.02 5.17
C SER A 118 -14.55 3.10 3.79
N ALA A 119 -13.77 2.08 3.40
CA ALA A 119 -13.15 2.03 2.07
C ALA A 119 -14.18 1.92 0.93
N LEU A 120 -15.24 1.13 1.12
CA LEU A 120 -16.30 0.93 0.12
C LEU A 120 -17.16 2.18 -0.06
N VAL A 121 -17.57 2.83 1.03
CA VAL A 121 -18.39 4.04 1.00
C VAL A 121 -17.67 5.11 0.19
N ASP A 122 -16.41 5.39 0.52
CA ASP A 122 -15.66 6.42 -0.17
C ASP A 122 -15.43 6.10 -1.66
N ASN A 123 -15.18 4.84 -2.01
CA ASN A 123 -15.00 4.42 -3.40
C ASN A 123 -16.30 4.28 -4.21
N SER A 124 -17.47 4.33 -3.56
CA SER A 124 -18.77 4.21 -4.24
C SER A 124 -19.23 5.52 -4.90
N ASP A 125 -18.74 6.67 -4.43
CA ASP A 125 -19.09 8.00 -4.95
C ASP A 125 -18.52 8.31 -6.35
N VAL A 126 -17.73 7.41 -6.93
CA VAL A 126 -17.10 7.59 -8.26
C VAL A 126 -17.98 7.06 -9.40
N LYS A 127 -19.09 6.37 -9.12
CA LYS A 127 -19.95 5.72 -10.15
C LYS A 127 -21.10 6.57 -10.71
N THR A 128 -21.07 7.89 -10.57
CA THR A 128 -22.14 8.75 -11.12
C THR A 128 -21.60 9.92 -11.93
N LEU A 129 -21.03 9.61 -13.11
CA LEU A 129 -20.97 10.51 -14.26
C LEU A 129 -21.07 9.70 -15.57
#